data_AF-A0A7V9SYB2-F1
#
_entry.id   AF-A0A7V9SYB2-F1
#
_cell.length_a   1.000
_cell.length_b   1.000
_cell.length_c   1.000
_cell.angle_alpha   90.00
_cell.angle_beta   90.00
_cell.angle_gamma   90.00
#
_symmetry.space_group_name_H-M   'P 1'
#
loop_
_entity.id
_entity.type
_entity.pdbx_description
1 polymer ?
#
loop_
_entity_poly.entity_id
_entity_poly.type
_entity_poly.pdbx_seq_one_letter_code
_entity_poly.pdbx_strand_id
1 'polypeptide(L)'
;ALTEKSKKNGFRITSPEGFYTDFFVDEKTGTVKSYESSYEIRGRNVTTSVDIDKLREVDGVKIPERYAQRFETGQLTIYADFKAKEILVNSPVADDMFSGSK
;
A
#
# COMPACT_ATOMS: atom_id res chain seq x y z
N ALA A 1 10.29 2.69 -10.02
CA ALA A 1 11.32 1.91 -9.28
C ALA A 1 12.34 2.79 -8.55
N LEU A 2 12.75 2.39 -7.33
CA LEU A 2 13.75 3.05 -6.47
C LEU A 2 15.09 3.34 -7.18
N THR A 3 15.45 2.56 -8.20
CA THR A 3 16.64 2.77 -9.05
C THR A 3 16.55 4.00 -9.97
N GLU A 4 15.35 4.45 -10.34
CA GLU A 4 15.15 5.68 -11.13
C GLU A 4 14.80 6.90 -10.26
N LYS A 5 14.30 6.66 -9.04
CA LYS A 5 13.87 7.70 -8.07
C LYS A 5 14.89 7.90 -6.95
N SER A 6 16.19 7.88 -7.27
CA SER A 6 17.35 7.88 -6.33
C SER A 6 17.48 9.06 -5.36
N LYS A 7 16.46 9.93 -5.26
CA LYS A 7 16.39 11.08 -4.34
C LYS A 7 15.33 10.94 -3.23
N LYS A 8 14.59 9.84 -3.15
CA LYS A 8 13.57 9.64 -2.11
C LYS A 8 14.07 8.65 -1.04
N ASN A 9 14.02 9.05 0.23
CA ASN A 9 14.22 8.13 1.35
C ASN A 9 13.18 6.99 1.28
N GLY A 10 13.65 5.76 1.29
CA GLY A 10 12.82 4.60 1.07
C GLY A 10 13.59 3.29 1.17
N PHE A 11 12.86 2.18 1.10
CA PHE A 11 13.42 0.83 1.15
C PHE A 11 12.63 -0.11 0.24
N ARG A 12 13.29 -1.17 -0.24
CA ARG A 12 12.67 -2.23 -1.04
C ARG A 12 12.48 -3.46 -0.17
N ILE A 13 11.31 -4.09 -0.29
CA ILE A 13 11.10 -5.47 0.14
C ILE A 13 10.92 -6.32 -1.10
N THR A 14 11.66 -7.42 -1.19
CA THR A 14 11.58 -8.39 -2.30
C THR A 14 11.11 -9.72 -1.75
N SER A 15 10.11 -10.34 -2.39
CA SER A 15 9.66 -11.69 -2.07
C SER A 15 10.65 -12.73 -2.59
N PRO A 16 10.65 -13.96 -2.04
CA PRO A 16 11.48 -15.06 -2.57
C PRO A 16 11.28 -15.31 -4.08
N GLU A 17 10.07 -15.04 -4.58
CA GLU A 17 9.68 -15.22 -5.99
C GLU A 17 10.15 -14.07 -6.89
N GLY A 18 10.80 -13.04 -6.33
CA GLY A 18 11.36 -11.92 -7.09
C GLY A 18 10.40 -10.74 -7.28
N PHE A 19 9.17 -10.79 -6.76
CA PHE A 19 8.31 -9.61 -6.70
C PHE A 19 8.88 -8.60 -5.72
N TYR A 20 8.70 -7.31 -5.99
CA TYR A 20 9.21 -6.29 -5.08
C TYR A 20 8.22 -5.17 -4.84
N THR A 21 8.34 -4.56 -3.67
CA THR A 21 7.65 -3.31 -3.32
C THR A 21 8.68 -2.30 -2.83
N ASP A 22 8.67 -1.13 -3.46
CA ASP A 22 9.42 0.04 -3.08
C ASP A 22 8.57 0.91 -2.16
N PHE A 23 8.97 1.07 -0.91
CA PHE A 23 8.33 1.95 0.06
C PHE A 23 9.07 3.27 0.14
N PHE A 24 8.33 4.38 0.05
CA PHE A 24 8.88 5.73 0.19
C PHE A 24 8.40 6.34 1.51
N VAL A 25 9.34 6.88 2.27
CA VAL A 25 9.15 7.27 3.67
C VAL A 25 9.23 8.78 3.80
N ASP A 26 8.40 9.35 4.67
CA ASP A 26 8.53 10.72 5.13
C ASP A 26 9.73 10.87 6.06
N GLU A 27 10.68 11.73 5.71
CA GLU A 27 11.92 11.89 6.48
C GLU A 27 11.70 12.42 7.90
N LYS A 28 10.64 13.22 8.12
CA LYS A 28 10.38 13.86 9.42
C LYS A 28 9.70 12.93 10.40
N THR A 29 8.81 12.06 9.91
CA THR A 29 7.93 11.23 10.73
C THR A 29 8.26 9.75 10.67
N GLY A 30 9.10 9.32 9.73
CA GLY A 30 9.44 7.91 9.51
C GLY A 30 8.28 7.07 8.94
N THR A 31 7.15 7.68 8.59
CA THR A 31 5.97 6.95 8.08
C THR A 31 6.07 6.74 6.57
N VAL A 32 5.58 5.60 6.08
CA VAL A 32 5.39 5.37 4.64
C VAL A 32 4.37 6.38 4.09
N LYS A 33 4.73 7.06 3.00
CA LYS A 33 3.86 8.01 2.28
C LYS A 33 3.36 7.47 0.95
N SER A 34 4.11 6.58 0.33
CA SER A 34 3.72 5.92 -0.91
C SER A 34 4.47 4.62 -1.04
N TYR A 35 3.95 3.71 -1.85
CA TYR A 35 4.66 2.51 -2.24
C TYR A 35 4.31 2.08 -3.65
N GLU A 36 5.24 1.41 -4.32
CA GLU A 36 5.13 0.93 -5.69
C GLU A 36 5.53 -0.55 -5.71
N SER A 37 4.60 -1.43 -6.04
CA SER A 37 4.84 -2.86 -6.18
C SER A 37 4.89 -3.26 -7.65
N SER A 38 5.79 -4.19 -7.96
CA SER A 38 5.95 -4.77 -9.29
C SER A 38 5.85 -6.29 -9.20
N TYR A 39 5.00 -6.85 -10.04
CA TYR A 39 4.75 -8.28 -10.14
C TYR A 39 4.94 -8.75 -11.57
N GLU A 40 5.58 -9.90 -11.75
CA GLU A 40 5.56 -10.61 -13.02
C GLU A 40 4.45 -11.67 -12.99
N ILE A 41 3.39 -11.45 -13.76
CA ILE A 41 2.25 -12.37 -13.84
C ILE A 41 2.16 -12.89 -15.28
N ARG A 42 2.45 -14.19 -15.45
CA ARG A 42 2.40 -14.87 -16.76
C ARG A 42 3.23 -14.15 -17.84
N GLY A 43 4.44 -13.70 -17.47
CA GLY A 43 5.36 -12.99 -18.36
C GLY A 43 4.99 -11.53 -18.65
N ARG A 44 4.05 -10.95 -17.90
CA ARG A 44 3.70 -9.52 -17.98
C ARG A 44 4.00 -8.83 -16.67
N ASN A 45 4.62 -7.65 -16.75
CA ASN A 45 4.79 -6.81 -15.58
C ASN A 45 3.47 -6.08 -15.27
N VAL A 46 2.99 -6.30 -14.05
CA VAL A 46 1.87 -5.58 -13.46
C VAL A 46 2.44 -4.73 -12.34
N THR A 47 2.14 -3.43 -12.36
CA THR A 47 2.53 -2.53 -11.27
C THR A 47 1.29 -2.04 -10.52
N THR A 48 1.47 -1.78 -9.23
CA THR A 48 0.50 -1.05 -8.41
C THR A 48 1.24 0.00 -7.63
N SER A 49 0.66 1.18 -7.51
CA SER A 49 1.20 2.24 -6.66
C SER A 49 0.12 2.78 -5.75
N VAL A 50 0.48 3.07 -4.52
CA VAL A 50 -0.39 3.71 -3.53
C VAL A 50 0.26 5.01 -3.07
N ASP A 51 -0.53 6.07 -3.04
CA ASP A 51 -0.16 7.37 -2.49
C ASP A 51 -1.07 7.68 -1.31
N ILE A 52 -0.49 7.78 -0.11
CA ILE A 52 -1.22 8.05 1.13
C ILE A 52 -1.36 9.57 1.29
N ASP A 53 -2.60 10.04 1.19
CA ASP A 53 -2.94 11.45 1.26
C ASP A 53 -3.10 11.90 2.71
N LYS A 54 -3.79 11.09 3.53
CA LYS A 54 -4.03 11.43 4.93
C LYS A 54 -3.87 10.23 5.84
N LEU A 55 -3.01 10.39 6.84
CA LEU A 55 -2.93 9.52 8.01
C LEU A 55 -3.79 10.11 9.14
N ARG A 56 -4.50 9.26 9.87
CA ARG A 56 -5.18 9.60 11.12
C ARG A 56 -4.55 8.81 12.25
N GLU A 57 -4.27 9.47 13.36
CA GLU A 57 -3.84 8.79 14.58
C GLU A 57 -5.07 8.39 15.39
N VAL A 58 -5.17 7.11 15.73
CA VAL A 58 -6.23 6.53 16.58
C VAL A 58 -5.55 5.56 17.54
N ASP A 59 -5.75 5.75 18.84
CA ASP A 59 -5.14 4.94 19.92
C ASP A 59 -3.62 4.78 19.77
N GLY A 60 -2.92 5.85 19.37
CA GLY A 60 -1.46 5.86 19.19
C GLY A 60 -0.96 5.20 17.89
N VAL A 61 -1.87 4.74 17.01
CA VAL A 61 -1.53 4.13 15.72
C VAL A 61 -1.90 5.08 14.58
N LYS A 62 -0.96 5.30 13.64
CA LYS A 62 -1.20 6.09 12.42
C LYS A 62 -1.74 5.19 11.32
N ILE A 63 -2.97 5.46 10.86
CA ILE A 63 -3.71 4.65 9.90
C ILE A 63 -4.03 5.52 8.67
N PRO A 64 -3.84 5.03 7.43
CA PRO A 64 -4.32 5.72 6.22
C PRO A 64 -5.84 5.92 6.25
N GLU A 65 -6.29 7.16 6.45
CA GLU A 65 -7.69 7.55 6.33
C GLU A 65 -8.07 7.78 4.87
N ARG A 66 -7.13 8.29 4.06
CA ARG A 66 -7.33 8.53 2.64
C ARG A 66 -6.07 8.18 1.84
N TYR A 67 -6.25 7.45 0.75
CA TYR A 67 -5.19 7.12 -0.18
C TYR A 67 -5.75 6.87 -1.58
N ALA A 68 -4.92 7.06 -2.59
CA ALA A 68 -5.21 6.67 -3.96
C ALA A 68 -4.39 5.43 -4.32
N GLN A 69 -4.97 4.54 -5.10
CA GLN A 69 -4.30 3.38 -5.67
C GLN A 69 -4.42 3.39 -7.18
N ARG A 70 -3.30 3.09 -7.84
CA ARG A 70 -3.21 2.97 -9.29
C ARG A 70 -2.69 1.59 -9.64
N PHE A 71 -3.34 0.94 -10.60
CA PHE A 71 -2.91 -0.35 -11.15
C PHE A 71 -2.57 -0.17 -12.62
N GLU A 72 -1.42 -0.69 -13.05
CA GLU A 72 -1.04 -0.78 -14.46
C GLU A 72 -0.91 -2.26 -14.81
N THR A 73 -1.86 -2.79 -15.59
CA THR A 73 -1.91 -4.21 -15.97
C THR A 73 -1.24 -4.50 -17.31
N GLY A 74 -0.57 -3.50 -17.89
CA GLY A 74 -0.01 -3.51 -19.24
C GLY A 74 -1.04 -3.29 -20.35
N GLN A 75 -2.32 -3.59 -20.12
CA GLN A 75 -3.42 -3.33 -21.08
C GLN A 75 -4.32 -2.17 -20.64
N LEU A 76 -4.42 -1.94 -19.33
CA LEU A 76 -5.28 -0.93 -18.75
C LEU A 76 -4.59 -0.27 -17.55
N THR A 77 -4.87 1.01 -17.35
CA THR A 77 -4.58 1.71 -16.11
C THR A 77 -5.88 1.95 -15.34
N ILE A 78 -5.92 1.51 -14.08
CA ILE A 78 -7.08 1.64 -13.20
C ILE A 78 -6.70 2.55 -12.04
N TYR A 79 -7.60 3.47 -11.69
CA TYR A 79 -7.45 4.36 -10.53
C TYR A 79 -8.58 4.12 -9.55
N ALA A 80 -8.24 4.07 -8.27
CA ALA A 80 -9.18 3.90 -7.17
C ALA A 80 -8.82 4.86 -6.03
N ASP A 81 -9.80 5.62 -5.56
CA ASP A 81 -9.67 6.46 -4.38
C ASP A 81 -10.36 5.81 -3.19
N PHE A 82 -9.66 5.75 -2.07
CA PHE A 82 -10.16 5.20 -0.82
C PHE A 82 -10.25 6.29 0.23
N LYS A 83 -11.38 6.33 0.93
CA LYS A 83 -11.60 7.20 2.10
C LYS A 83 -12.37 6.46 3.17
N ALA A 84 -11.74 6.25 4.32
CA ALA A 84 -12.40 5.69 5.49
C ALA A 84 -13.38 6.72 6.06
N LYS A 85 -14.63 6.30 6.29
CA LYS A 85 -15.63 7.11 7.03
C LYS A 85 -15.43 6.97 8.54
N GLU A 86 -15.04 5.77 8.96
CA GLU A 86 -14.83 5.40 10.35
C GLU A 86 -13.58 4.52 10.44
N ILE A 87 -12.80 4.72 11.50
CA ILE A 87 -11.62 3.93 11.84
C ILE A 87 -11.76 3.55 13.30
N LEU A 88 -11.94 2.25 13.55
CA LEU A 88 -12.06 1.66 14.87
C LEU A 88 -10.79 0.85 15.17
N VAL A 89 -10.21 1.07 16.34
CA VAL A 89 -9.03 0.36 16.83
C VAL A 89 -9.42 -0.35 18.13
N ASN A 90 -8.88 -1.56 18.37
CA ASN A 90 -9.19 -2.40 19.53
C ASN A 90 -10.69 -2.70 19.74
N SER A 91 -11.51 -2.54 18.69
CA SER A 91 -12.93 -2.83 18.77
C SER A 91 -13.16 -4.33 18.59
N PRO A 92 -13.98 -4.97 19.45
CA PRO A 92 -14.32 -6.38 19.31
C PRO A 92 -14.92 -6.68 17.93
N VAL A 93 -14.45 -7.74 17.29
CA VAL A 93 -15.02 -8.29 16.06
C VAL A 93 -15.50 -9.70 16.38
N ALA A 94 -16.65 -10.10 15.86
CA ALA A 94 -17.19 -11.44 16.09
C ALA A 94 -16.28 -12.52 15.48
N ASP A 95 -16.11 -13.65 16.19
CA ASP A 95 -15.18 -14.72 15.79
C ASP A 95 -15.52 -15.34 14.42
N ASP A 96 -16.81 -15.37 14.08
CA ASP A 96 -17.33 -15.90 12.83
C ASP A 96 -16.93 -15.07 11.60
N MET A 97 -16.53 -13.80 11.78
CA MET A 97 -15.97 -12.97 10.71
C MET A 97 -14.66 -13.51 10.13
N PHE A 98 -13.98 -14.38 10.87
CA PHE A 98 -12.75 -15.05 10.41
C PHE A 98 -13.00 -16.49 9.95
N SER A 99 -14.24 -16.97 10.04
CA SER A 99 -14.60 -18.28 9.51
C SER A 99 -14.78 -18.20 8.00
N GLY A 100 -13.90 -18.85 7.25
CA GLY A 100 -14.01 -18.91 5.79
C GLY A 100 -15.33 -19.55 5.40
N SER A 101 -16.08 -18.92 4.49
CA SER A 101 -17.20 -19.56 3.82
C SER A 101 -16.66 -20.81 3.14
N LYS A 102 -17.12 -21.99 3.54
CA LYS A 102 -16.86 -23.22 2.80
C LYS A 102 -17.55 -23.19 1.44
#